data_AF-A0A3M1B5X4-F1
#
_entry.id   AF-A0A3M1B5X4-F1
#
_cell.length_a   1.000
_cell.length_b   1.000
_cell.length_c   1.000
_cell.angle_alpha   90.00
_cell.angle_beta   90.00
_cell.angle_gamma   90.00
#
_symmetry.space_group_name_H-M   'P 1'
#
loop_
_entity.id
_entity.type
_entity.pdbx_description
1 polymer ?
#
loop_
_entity_poly.entity_id
_entity_poly.type
_entity_poly.pdbx_seq_one_letter_code
_entity_poly.pdbx_strand_id
1 'polypeptide(L)'
;LCCTAFSSCPADRDNDSVPYGEDNCPTVPNPDQEDGDGDGVGDLCDLCPDVSDPEQQDEDGDGHGDACDPCPEDPDHPNHDGDGDEEIPLWYPDADGDGFGVGEGVESCSFPGWEFAVEGGDCNDANEMVGPFAEEVCDGIDNDCDGVVDEGFTSECSRICDIEVPADFATIQEAIDAAPGGETICVRAGTYTETIDFGGKAIALIGIDGPEETTIDAEESGPVVRFVHGEGRETILSGFTITGGKADSGAGIRIEEASPRLYHLHVSGNYTWHFNIDEESSNGAGIFVSQGAPVLMDLLVSDNEVLTDGCVANNGEGGGLYARMGSHLFLYSVTFQRNHAGDAFYKCTTGGSGGGIFLHDSSLFLREGTFEENRGGYGYSEFSDYWAGAGGDGGAIGGKDAWLKIVGATFRNNHAGWGGSGITEFGSPYPGESGGKGGAIALYNSLASIEQAFFYGNGAGDGGSGGSTSRGNSEDAGDGGSGGAIFVFGGRLEIVEAIVIGNEAGSGGSSSLKWVYGNDFPYLTIAHIGKGGHGGGIYVRSAEVLLRNLIIAGNRSGDGGNAYGFNDAFCDTQRAASGVSGGHGGGIALFGTIATIENLTLFRNETGEGGDGGDLYSDCLEDPD
;
A
#
# COMPACT_ATOMS: atom_id res chain seq x y z
N LEU A 1 19.12 32.91 13.16
CA LEU A 1 19.51 34.22 13.74
C LEU A 1 20.66 34.09 14.75
N CYS A 2 21.93 34.17 14.33
CA CYS A 2 23.07 34.18 15.26
C CYS A 2 24.31 34.89 14.67
N CYS A 3 24.38 36.23 14.72
CA CYS A 3 25.59 36.96 14.31
C CYS A 3 25.64 38.43 14.80
N THR A 4 26.08 38.68 16.04
CA THR A 4 26.40 40.06 16.52
C THR A 4 27.57 40.13 17.52
N ALA A 5 28.77 39.61 17.20
CA ALA A 5 30.05 40.13 17.71
C ALA A 5 31.30 39.43 17.11
N PHE A 6 32.24 40.25 16.61
CA PHE A 6 33.62 39.92 16.18
C PHE A 6 33.84 39.07 14.91
N SER A 7 34.75 39.59 14.08
CA SER A 7 35.49 38.93 12.97
C SER A 7 34.67 38.06 12.00
N SER A 8 34.30 38.69 10.87
CA SER A 8 34.07 38.06 9.55
C SER A 8 33.17 36.83 9.49
N CYS A 9 32.04 36.97 8.79
CA CYS A 9 31.50 35.85 8.01
C CYS A 9 32.66 35.22 7.20
N PRO A 10 32.67 33.89 7.00
CA PRO A 10 33.60 33.31 6.04
C PRO A 10 33.36 34.01 4.69
N ALA A 11 34.44 34.32 3.96
CA ALA A 11 34.36 35.19 2.77
C ALA A 11 33.65 34.51 1.58
N ASP A 12 33.54 33.20 1.69
CA ASP A 12 33.05 32.11 0.85
C ASP A 12 32.21 31.28 1.86
N ARG A 13 30.98 30.88 1.55
CA ARG A 13 30.01 30.39 2.56
C ARG A 13 29.96 28.87 2.69
N ASP A 14 30.27 28.13 1.63
CA ASP A 14 30.17 26.67 1.56
C ASP A 14 31.50 25.97 1.20
N ASN A 15 32.55 26.73 0.90
CA ASN A 15 33.95 26.36 0.62
C ASN A 15 34.23 25.91 -0.83
N ASP A 16 33.50 26.45 -1.80
CA ASP A 16 33.71 26.21 -3.23
C ASP A 16 34.93 26.99 -3.82
N SER A 17 35.35 28.08 -3.16
CA SER A 17 36.41 29.06 -3.50
C SER A 17 35.95 30.42 -4.10
N VAL A 18 34.65 30.65 -4.24
CA VAL A 18 34.05 31.91 -4.73
C VAL A 18 33.63 32.80 -3.55
N PRO A 19 33.84 34.13 -3.60
CA PRO A 19 33.44 35.00 -2.49
C PRO A 19 31.93 35.31 -2.49
N TYR A 20 31.25 35.20 -1.35
CA TYR A 20 29.80 35.43 -1.07
C TYR A 20 29.13 36.70 -1.67
N GLY A 21 29.89 37.64 -2.24
CA GLY A 21 29.36 38.84 -2.94
C GLY A 21 29.68 38.90 -4.43
N GLU A 22 30.23 37.82 -4.97
CA GLU A 22 30.61 37.53 -6.37
C GLU A 22 30.20 36.07 -6.70
N ASP A 23 29.22 35.54 -5.95
CA ASP A 23 28.83 34.14 -5.80
C ASP A 23 27.31 34.03 -6.04
N ASN A 24 26.90 33.23 -7.02
CA ASN A 24 25.49 33.06 -7.42
C ASN A 24 24.77 31.88 -6.75
N CYS A 25 25.48 30.97 -6.06
CA CYS A 25 24.87 29.94 -5.21
C CYS A 25 25.43 29.97 -3.77
N PRO A 26 25.06 30.96 -2.93
CA PRO A 26 25.76 31.23 -1.66
C PRO A 26 25.52 30.24 -0.52
N THR A 27 25.22 28.99 -0.84
CA THR A 27 25.01 27.84 0.05
C THR A 27 25.25 26.48 -0.62
N VAL A 28 25.46 26.42 -1.94
CA VAL A 28 25.59 25.18 -2.72
C VAL A 28 26.84 25.28 -3.60
N PRO A 29 27.93 24.55 -3.30
CA PRO A 29 29.23 24.74 -3.97
C PRO A 29 29.20 24.61 -5.50
N ASN A 30 29.35 25.72 -6.23
CA ASN A 30 29.40 25.76 -7.69
C ASN A 30 30.62 26.55 -8.23
N PRO A 31 31.87 26.00 -8.12
CA PRO A 31 33.10 26.74 -8.40
C PRO A 31 33.27 27.32 -9.81
N ASP A 32 32.52 26.82 -10.78
CA ASP A 32 32.53 27.26 -12.17
C ASP A 32 31.50 28.38 -12.44
N GLN A 33 30.57 28.63 -11.51
CA GLN A 33 29.57 29.72 -11.52
C GLN A 33 28.79 29.78 -12.84
N GLU A 34 28.17 28.66 -13.19
CA GLU A 34 27.21 28.57 -14.30
C GLU A 34 25.88 29.24 -13.89
N ASP A 35 25.25 29.86 -14.88
CA ASP A 35 24.15 30.85 -14.83
C ASP A 35 23.55 30.81 -16.25
N GLY A 36 22.67 29.84 -16.49
CA GLY A 36 22.21 29.44 -17.82
C GLY A 36 21.42 30.53 -18.57
N ASP A 37 20.53 31.21 -17.86
CA ASP A 37 19.61 32.20 -18.42
C ASP A 37 20.02 33.68 -18.19
N GLY A 38 20.86 33.95 -17.18
CA GLY A 38 21.39 35.28 -16.85
C GLY A 38 20.64 36.06 -15.76
N ASP A 39 19.91 35.40 -14.86
CA ASP A 39 19.10 36.05 -13.80
C ASP A 39 19.93 36.53 -12.59
N GLY A 40 20.96 35.76 -12.19
CA GLY A 40 21.87 36.02 -11.06
C GLY A 40 21.84 35.01 -9.90
N VAL A 41 21.02 33.96 -9.98
CA VAL A 41 21.13 32.67 -9.30
C VAL A 41 22.10 31.79 -10.15
N GLY A 42 22.22 30.49 -9.89
CA GLY A 42 23.05 29.60 -10.70
C GLY A 42 22.58 28.16 -10.67
N ASP A 43 22.87 27.42 -11.75
CA ASP A 43 22.25 26.16 -12.15
C ASP A 43 22.27 25.02 -11.09
N LEU A 44 23.06 25.13 -10.00
CA LEU A 44 23.12 24.16 -8.91
C LEU A 44 22.27 24.52 -7.67
N CYS A 45 21.65 25.70 -7.66
CA CYS A 45 20.77 26.16 -6.59
C CYS A 45 19.53 26.90 -7.10
N ASP A 46 19.34 26.91 -8.41
CA ASP A 46 18.22 27.50 -9.13
C ASP A 46 17.07 26.49 -9.24
N LEU A 47 15.84 26.92 -8.96
CA LEU A 47 14.63 26.12 -9.10
C LEU A 47 14.12 26.07 -10.56
N CYS A 48 14.57 27.00 -11.41
CA CYS A 48 14.21 27.10 -12.83
C CYS A 48 15.42 27.43 -13.74
N PRO A 49 16.45 26.55 -13.89
CA PRO A 49 17.75 26.87 -14.52
C PRO A 49 17.78 27.37 -15.98
N ASP A 50 16.63 27.44 -16.66
CA ASP A 50 16.44 27.95 -18.02
C ASP A 50 15.44 29.14 -18.11
N VAL A 51 14.87 29.62 -16.98
CA VAL A 51 13.69 30.52 -16.93
C VAL A 51 13.77 31.68 -15.90
N SER A 52 14.86 32.45 -15.94
CA SER A 52 15.20 33.68 -15.22
C SER A 52 14.15 34.26 -14.23
N ASP A 53 14.18 33.82 -12.98
CA ASP A 53 13.35 34.35 -11.89
C ASP A 53 14.15 34.71 -10.60
N PRO A 54 14.73 35.93 -10.50
CA PRO A 54 15.61 36.32 -9.36
C PRO A 54 14.95 36.46 -7.99
N GLU A 55 13.70 36.01 -7.88
CA GLU A 55 12.87 36.00 -6.69
C GLU A 55 12.63 34.56 -6.17
N GLN A 56 12.90 33.52 -7.00
CA GLN A 56 12.91 32.08 -6.68
C GLN A 56 11.70 31.69 -5.83
N GLN A 57 10.54 31.78 -6.48
CA GLN A 57 9.25 31.48 -5.86
C GLN A 57 8.86 30.03 -6.13
N ASP A 58 8.19 29.48 -5.13
CA ASP A 58 7.86 28.07 -4.93
C ASP A 58 6.69 28.11 -3.92
N GLU A 59 5.45 28.27 -4.41
CA GLU A 59 4.27 28.47 -3.55
C GLU A 59 3.77 27.18 -2.88
N ASP A 60 4.04 26.00 -3.44
CA ASP A 60 3.60 24.70 -2.89
C ASP A 60 4.67 23.80 -2.25
N GLY A 61 5.96 23.96 -2.62
CA GLY A 61 7.10 23.35 -1.92
C GLY A 61 7.70 22.09 -2.54
N ASP A 62 7.46 21.77 -3.82
CA ASP A 62 7.94 20.53 -4.45
C ASP A 62 9.45 20.57 -4.81
N GLY A 63 9.97 21.74 -5.19
CA GLY A 63 11.37 21.98 -5.56
C GLY A 63 11.60 22.42 -7.02
N HIS A 64 10.55 22.54 -7.83
CA HIS A 64 10.51 23.35 -9.04
C HIS A 64 10.01 24.77 -8.67
N GLY A 65 10.17 25.75 -9.57
CA GLY A 65 9.78 27.14 -9.28
C GLY A 65 8.57 27.63 -10.08
N ASP A 66 7.80 28.57 -9.50
CA ASP A 66 6.60 29.23 -10.08
C ASP A 66 6.79 29.76 -11.52
N ALA A 67 8.04 29.95 -11.96
CA ALA A 67 8.40 30.51 -13.25
C ALA A 67 8.55 29.46 -14.37
N CYS A 68 8.84 28.21 -14.01
CA CYS A 68 9.00 27.09 -14.94
C CYS A 68 7.85 26.08 -14.82
N ASP A 69 7.38 25.79 -13.60
CA ASP A 69 6.30 24.84 -13.35
C ASP A 69 4.96 25.27 -14.00
N PRO A 70 4.26 24.38 -14.74
CA PRO A 70 2.92 24.64 -15.27
C PRO A 70 1.80 24.67 -14.21
N CYS A 71 2.02 24.16 -13.00
CA CYS A 71 1.00 23.90 -11.98
C CYS A 71 1.28 24.41 -10.54
N PRO A 72 1.67 25.69 -10.32
CA PRO A 72 2.27 26.20 -9.07
C PRO A 72 1.29 26.46 -7.90
N GLU A 73 0.29 25.60 -7.75
CA GLU A 73 -0.55 25.45 -6.56
C GLU A 73 -0.77 23.95 -6.21
N ASP A 74 -0.02 23.01 -6.82
CA ASP A 74 -0.28 21.55 -6.84
C ASP A 74 1.01 20.69 -6.78
N PRO A 75 1.59 20.46 -5.58
CA PRO A 75 2.90 19.81 -5.37
C PRO A 75 2.88 18.28 -5.57
N ASP A 76 1.82 17.77 -6.20
CA ASP A 76 1.55 16.36 -6.47
C ASP A 76 1.56 16.08 -8.00
N HIS A 77 2.09 17.02 -8.83
CA HIS A 77 2.09 16.97 -10.30
C HIS A 77 3.04 15.89 -10.90
N PRO A 78 2.58 15.00 -11.81
CA PRO A 78 3.33 13.78 -12.14
C PRO A 78 4.07 13.77 -13.50
N ASN A 79 5.00 14.69 -13.75
CA ASN A 79 6.12 14.44 -14.68
C ASN A 79 7.39 15.17 -14.21
N HIS A 80 8.45 14.43 -13.91
CA HIS A 80 9.55 14.94 -13.06
C HIS A 80 10.92 14.38 -13.48
N ASP A 81 11.24 14.43 -14.79
CA ASP A 81 12.54 14.01 -15.34
C ASP A 81 13.43 15.15 -15.88
N GLY A 82 12.90 16.39 -15.95
CA GLY A 82 13.67 17.61 -16.18
C GLY A 82 14.15 17.85 -17.62
N ASP A 83 13.43 17.33 -18.60
CA ASP A 83 13.71 17.47 -20.04
C ASP A 83 13.15 18.78 -20.67
N GLY A 84 12.14 19.38 -20.04
CA GLY A 84 11.52 20.65 -20.45
C GLY A 84 10.29 20.52 -21.36
N ASP A 85 9.60 19.36 -21.34
CA ASP A 85 8.35 19.10 -22.08
C ASP A 85 7.05 19.22 -21.25
N GLU A 86 7.13 19.76 -20.03
CA GLU A 86 6.08 19.83 -19.01
C GLU A 86 4.69 20.31 -19.54
N GLU A 87 3.81 19.35 -19.90
CA GLU A 87 2.42 19.59 -20.30
C GLU A 87 1.46 19.48 -19.10
N ILE A 88 0.50 20.43 -19.00
CA ILE A 88 -0.57 20.42 -17.98
C ILE A 88 -1.41 19.13 -18.11
N PRO A 89 -1.83 18.47 -17.01
CA PRO A 89 -2.53 17.20 -17.09
C PRO A 89 -3.82 17.30 -17.90
N LEU A 90 -3.99 16.38 -18.85
CA LEU A 90 -5.10 16.38 -19.79
C LEU A 90 -6.18 15.39 -19.36
N TRP A 91 -7.37 15.92 -19.01
CA TRP A 91 -8.48 15.13 -18.50
C TRP A 91 -9.55 14.93 -19.57
N TYR A 92 -9.84 13.68 -19.92
CA TYR A 92 -10.75 13.33 -21.01
C TYR A 92 -12.15 13.04 -20.47
N PRO A 93 -13.24 13.65 -20.98
CA PRO A 93 -14.60 13.36 -20.51
C PRO A 93 -14.94 11.86 -20.56
N ASP A 94 -15.45 11.33 -19.45
CA ASP A 94 -15.71 9.90 -19.19
C ASP A 94 -17.09 9.80 -18.51
N ALA A 95 -18.07 9.23 -19.20
CA ALA A 95 -19.48 9.25 -18.80
C ALA A 95 -20.12 7.87 -18.56
N ASP A 96 -19.43 6.76 -18.86
CA ASP A 96 -19.83 5.41 -18.42
C ASP A 96 -19.02 4.91 -17.22
N GLY A 97 -17.75 5.28 -17.12
CA GLY A 97 -16.93 5.09 -15.93
C GLY A 97 -15.84 4.03 -16.03
N ASP A 98 -15.34 3.66 -17.21
CA ASP A 98 -14.43 2.51 -17.39
C ASP A 98 -12.95 2.75 -16.99
N GLY A 99 -12.38 3.89 -17.41
CA GLY A 99 -10.93 4.10 -17.42
C GLY A 99 -10.45 5.18 -18.40
N PHE A 100 -11.21 5.43 -19.47
CA PHE A 100 -10.77 6.18 -20.65
C PHE A 100 -11.84 7.19 -21.10
N GLY A 101 -11.41 8.36 -21.58
CA GLY A 101 -12.33 9.42 -21.99
C GLY A 101 -12.30 9.80 -23.47
N VAL A 102 -13.33 10.50 -23.92
CA VAL A 102 -13.57 10.85 -25.33
C VAL A 102 -13.11 12.24 -25.74
N GLY A 103 -12.49 12.30 -26.92
CA GLY A 103 -12.25 13.52 -27.67
C GLY A 103 -11.00 14.30 -27.23
N GLU A 104 -11.06 15.62 -27.34
CA GLU A 104 -9.97 16.50 -26.89
C GLU A 104 -10.09 16.68 -25.37
N GLY A 105 -9.09 16.23 -24.62
CA GLY A 105 -9.06 16.39 -23.16
C GLY A 105 -8.91 17.85 -22.71
N VAL A 106 -9.11 18.09 -21.42
CA VAL A 106 -9.10 19.41 -20.78
C VAL A 106 -7.86 19.55 -19.90
N GLU A 107 -7.00 20.51 -20.24
CA GLU A 107 -5.86 20.96 -19.43
C GLU A 107 -6.36 21.42 -18.04
N SER A 108 -5.93 20.73 -16.97
CA SER A 108 -6.19 21.12 -15.58
C SER A 108 -5.21 20.43 -14.63
N CYS A 109 -4.53 21.17 -13.75
CA CYS A 109 -3.66 20.57 -12.72
C CYS A 109 -4.50 19.70 -11.75
N SER A 110 -5.46 20.33 -11.07
CA SER A 110 -6.41 19.63 -10.21
C SER A 110 -7.43 18.80 -11.01
N PHE A 111 -7.79 17.62 -10.49
CA PHE A 111 -8.86 16.77 -11.02
C PHE A 111 -10.19 17.52 -11.23
N PRO A 112 -10.71 17.64 -12.48
CA PRO A 112 -11.88 18.49 -12.77
C PRO A 112 -13.23 17.90 -12.34
N GLY A 113 -13.33 16.58 -12.18
CA GLY A 113 -14.55 15.87 -11.77
C GLY A 113 -14.52 14.39 -12.13
N TRP A 114 -15.37 13.57 -11.50
CA TRP A 114 -15.49 12.13 -11.78
C TRP A 114 -16.08 11.83 -13.16
N GLU A 115 -16.61 12.84 -13.86
CA GLU A 115 -16.97 12.78 -15.28
C GLU A 115 -15.75 12.91 -16.24
N PHE A 116 -14.54 12.58 -15.76
CA PHE A 116 -13.29 12.62 -16.52
C PHE A 116 -12.30 11.50 -16.15
N ALA A 117 -11.60 10.97 -17.16
CA ALA A 117 -10.50 10.02 -17.10
C ALA A 117 -9.12 10.68 -17.32
N VAL A 118 -8.05 9.95 -16.98
CA VAL A 118 -6.64 10.34 -17.19
C VAL A 118 -6.13 9.91 -18.57
N GLU A 119 -6.39 8.66 -18.95
CA GLU A 119 -6.10 8.17 -20.30
C GLU A 119 -7.27 8.53 -21.25
N GLY A 120 -6.96 8.78 -22.51
CA GLY A 120 -7.93 9.20 -23.52
C GLY A 120 -7.95 8.26 -24.72
N GLY A 121 -8.93 8.47 -25.60
CA GLY A 121 -9.06 7.69 -26.83
C GLY A 121 -10.19 6.67 -26.80
N ASP A 122 -11.10 6.75 -25.82
CA ASP A 122 -12.38 6.04 -25.93
C ASP A 122 -13.13 6.45 -27.22
N CYS A 123 -13.89 5.49 -27.73
CA CYS A 123 -14.71 5.55 -28.91
C CYS A 123 -16.23 5.43 -28.61
N ASN A 124 -16.67 5.10 -27.39
CA ASN A 124 -18.09 4.96 -27.02
C ASN A 124 -18.45 5.12 -25.49
N ASP A 125 -18.24 6.33 -24.95
CA ASP A 125 -18.70 7.07 -23.73
C ASP A 125 -20.12 6.76 -23.15
N ALA A 126 -20.53 5.50 -23.17
CA ALA A 126 -21.85 4.99 -22.84
C ALA A 126 -21.89 3.46 -22.63
N ASN A 127 -20.74 2.77 -22.61
CA ASN A 127 -20.61 1.33 -22.43
C ASN A 127 -19.23 0.95 -21.86
N GLU A 128 -19.19 0.67 -20.56
CA GLU A 128 -18.06 0.24 -19.69
C GLU A 128 -17.20 -0.97 -20.16
N MET A 129 -17.44 -1.47 -21.37
CA MET A 129 -16.77 -2.59 -22.04
C MET A 129 -16.17 -2.19 -23.40
N VAL A 130 -16.05 -0.88 -23.67
CA VAL A 130 -15.45 -0.29 -24.87
C VAL A 130 -14.56 0.85 -24.41
N GLY A 131 -13.31 0.83 -24.82
CA GLY A 131 -12.28 1.77 -24.42
C GLY A 131 -10.88 1.22 -24.76
N PRO A 132 -9.86 2.09 -24.91
CA PRO A 132 -8.48 1.71 -25.13
C PRO A 132 -8.06 0.49 -24.31
N PHE A 133 -7.54 -0.54 -25.00
CA PHE A 133 -7.02 -1.74 -24.35
C PHE A 133 -8.05 -2.67 -23.68
N ALA A 134 -9.34 -2.59 -24.04
CA ALA A 134 -10.31 -3.66 -23.78
C ALA A 134 -9.91 -5.01 -24.45
N GLU A 135 -10.74 -6.04 -24.29
CA GLU A 135 -10.64 -7.26 -25.10
C GLU A 135 -11.73 -7.26 -26.17
N GLU A 136 -11.34 -7.38 -27.45
CA GLU A 136 -12.27 -7.58 -28.57
C GLU A 136 -13.26 -8.73 -28.31
N VAL A 137 -14.54 -8.39 -28.44
CA VAL A 137 -15.66 -9.34 -28.44
C VAL A 137 -16.34 -9.25 -29.80
N CYS A 138 -16.32 -10.35 -30.56
CA CYS A 138 -17.01 -10.36 -31.85
C CYS A 138 -18.53 -10.17 -31.72
N ASP A 139 -18.99 -8.92 -31.81
CA ASP A 139 -20.39 -8.51 -31.89
C ASP A 139 -20.65 -7.37 -32.91
N GLY A 140 -19.60 -6.83 -33.52
CA GLY A 140 -19.63 -5.73 -34.49
C GLY A 140 -19.38 -4.34 -33.90
N ILE A 141 -18.82 -4.26 -32.69
CA ILE A 141 -18.30 -3.05 -32.05
C ILE A 141 -16.75 -3.05 -32.14
N ASP A 142 -16.16 -1.87 -32.12
CA ASP A 142 -14.73 -1.60 -31.89
C ASP A 142 -14.57 -1.55 -30.35
N ASN A 143 -14.11 -2.63 -29.70
CA ASN A 143 -14.03 -2.66 -28.23
C ASN A 143 -12.76 -1.99 -27.72
N ASP A 144 -11.60 -2.28 -28.32
CA ASP A 144 -10.30 -1.80 -27.84
C ASP A 144 -9.89 -0.42 -28.40
N CYS A 145 -10.72 0.16 -29.27
CA CYS A 145 -10.64 1.50 -29.86
C CYS A 145 -9.41 1.76 -30.77
N ASP A 146 -8.75 0.72 -31.31
CA ASP A 146 -7.71 0.84 -32.35
C ASP A 146 -8.24 1.38 -33.70
N GLY A 147 -9.55 1.31 -33.94
CA GLY A 147 -10.22 1.75 -35.17
C GLY A 147 -10.49 0.64 -36.18
N VAL A 148 -10.23 -0.62 -35.82
CA VAL A 148 -10.73 -1.83 -36.49
C VAL A 148 -12.00 -2.32 -35.73
N VAL A 149 -12.52 -3.50 -36.04
CA VAL A 149 -13.79 -4.07 -35.51
C VAL A 149 -13.69 -5.59 -35.69
N ASP A 150 -13.94 -6.34 -34.61
CA ASP A 150 -13.83 -7.80 -34.55
C ASP A 150 -12.43 -8.32 -34.95
N GLU A 151 -11.33 -7.56 -34.82
CA GLU A 151 -9.99 -8.11 -35.11
C GLU A 151 -9.51 -9.11 -34.06
N GLY A 152 -8.58 -9.96 -34.48
CA GLY A 152 -8.41 -11.23 -33.80
C GLY A 152 -9.62 -12.17 -33.95
N PHE A 153 -10.67 -11.88 -34.74
CA PHE A 153 -11.73 -12.83 -35.10
C PHE A 153 -11.88 -13.06 -36.61
N THR A 154 -12.39 -14.23 -36.97
CA THR A 154 -12.81 -14.53 -38.34
C THR A 154 -14.23 -14.02 -38.60
N SER A 155 -14.60 -13.87 -39.88
CA SER A 155 -15.96 -13.48 -40.30
C SER A 155 -17.07 -14.49 -39.97
N GLU A 156 -16.75 -15.60 -39.29
CA GLU A 156 -17.72 -16.57 -38.73
C GLU A 156 -17.72 -16.51 -37.19
N CYS A 157 -17.16 -15.44 -36.59
CA CYS A 157 -17.14 -15.13 -35.17
C CYS A 157 -16.39 -16.17 -34.32
N SER A 158 -15.14 -16.43 -34.71
CA SER A 158 -14.22 -17.33 -33.99
C SER A 158 -12.86 -16.65 -33.86
N ARG A 159 -12.23 -16.70 -32.68
CA ARG A 159 -10.92 -16.09 -32.48
C ARG A 159 -9.88 -16.67 -33.45
N ILE A 160 -9.01 -15.81 -33.94
CA ILE A 160 -7.85 -16.11 -34.78
C ILE A 160 -6.71 -16.46 -33.82
N CYS A 161 -6.09 -17.59 -34.09
CA CYS A 161 -4.98 -18.12 -33.32
C CYS A 161 -3.85 -18.37 -34.31
N ASP A 162 -2.69 -17.72 -34.12
CA ASP A 162 -1.50 -18.01 -34.92
C ASP A 162 -0.89 -19.36 -34.50
N ILE A 163 -1.10 -19.72 -33.22
CA ILE A 163 -0.72 -20.98 -32.60
C ILE A 163 -1.86 -21.45 -31.68
N GLU A 164 -2.28 -22.72 -31.77
CA GLU A 164 -3.21 -23.33 -30.79
C GLU A 164 -2.48 -24.34 -29.88
N VAL A 165 -2.61 -24.17 -28.55
CA VAL A 165 -2.17 -25.14 -27.53
C VAL A 165 -3.39 -25.90 -27.00
N PRO A 166 -3.39 -27.25 -26.94
CA PRO A 166 -2.28 -28.17 -27.17
C PRO A 166 -2.32 -28.82 -28.58
N ALA A 167 -2.68 -28.05 -29.62
CA ALA A 167 -2.91 -28.58 -30.97
C ALA A 167 -1.63 -28.63 -31.82
N ASP A 168 -0.85 -27.54 -31.80
CA ASP A 168 0.41 -27.39 -32.53
C ASP A 168 1.64 -27.71 -31.65
N PHE A 169 1.59 -27.33 -30.38
CA PHE A 169 2.61 -27.59 -29.35
C PHE A 169 2.01 -28.32 -28.15
N ALA A 170 2.83 -29.05 -27.38
CA ALA A 170 2.33 -29.85 -26.27
C ALA A 170 2.21 -29.08 -24.95
N THR A 171 2.94 -27.97 -24.83
CA THR A 171 3.00 -27.08 -23.66
C THR A 171 2.95 -25.62 -24.13
N ILE A 172 2.61 -24.70 -23.22
CA ILE A 172 2.53 -23.27 -23.48
C ILE A 172 3.93 -22.69 -23.75
N GLN A 173 4.94 -23.05 -22.96
CA GLN A 173 6.30 -22.55 -23.16
C GLN A 173 6.90 -23.03 -24.50
N GLU A 174 6.58 -24.24 -24.98
CA GLU A 174 7.00 -24.69 -26.32
C GLU A 174 6.44 -23.80 -27.44
N ALA A 175 5.22 -23.26 -27.27
CA ALA A 175 4.61 -22.32 -28.21
C ALA A 175 5.25 -20.92 -28.14
N ILE A 176 5.46 -20.40 -26.92
CA ILE A 176 6.12 -19.10 -26.70
C ILE A 176 7.56 -19.12 -27.25
N ASP A 177 8.33 -20.18 -26.98
CA ASP A 177 9.70 -20.35 -27.50
C ASP A 177 9.74 -20.28 -29.04
N ALA A 178 8.74 -20.88 -29.70
CA ALA A 178 8.64 -20.96 -31.16
C ALA A 178 8.14 -19.68 -31.84
N ALA A 179 7.32 -18.87 -31.16
CA ALA A 179 6.81 -17.60 -31.65
C ALA A 179 7.94 -16.56 -31.82
N PRO A 180 8.08 -15.88 -32.98
CA PRO A 180 9.06 -14.81 -33.16
C PRO A 180 8.68 -13.47 -32.50
N GLY A 181 7.40 -13.25 -32.16
CA GLY A 181 6.87 -12.01 -31.58
C GLY A 181 5.89 -11.32 -32.54
N GLY A 182 4.73 -10.93 -31.99
CA GLY A 182 3.56 -10.40 -32.70
C GLY A 182 2.39 -11.39 -32.83
N GLU A 183 2.56 -12.63 -32.37
CA GLU A 183 1.54 -13.70 -32.47
C GLU A 183 0.51 -13.69 -31.33
N THR A 184 -0.71 -14.14 -31.66
CA THR A 184 -1.70 -14.60 -30.66
C THR A 184 -1.61 -16.11 -30.46
N ILE A 185 -1.28 -16.52 -29.22
CA ILE A 185 -1.23 -17.92 -28.78
C ILE A 185 -2.51 -18.24 -28.01
N CYS A 186 -3.40 -19.02 -28.61
CA CYS A 186 -4.62 -19.49 -27.98
C CYS A 186 -4.38 -20.78 -27.21
N VAL A 187 -4.77 -20.82 -25.94
CA VAL A 187 -4.72 -22.01 -25.09
C VAL A 187 -6.13 -22.51 -24.81
N ARG A 188 -6.37 -23.81 -25.01
CA ARG A 188 -7.64 -24.49 -24.73
C ARG A 188 -7.75 -24.88 -23.27
N ALA A 189 -8.99 -25.01 -22.78
CA ALA A 189 -9.34 -25.55 -21.47
C ALA A 189 -8.50 -26.78 -21.08
N GLY A 190 -7.93 -26.74 -19.88
CA GLY A 190 -6.99 -27.73 -19.36
C GLY A 190 -6.06 -27.15 -18.29
N THR A 191 -5.39 -28.05 -17.56
CA THR A 191 -4.34 -27.71 -16.60
C THR A 191 -2.98 -27.98 -17.23
N TYR A 192 -2.13 -26.95 -17.27
CA TYR A 192 -0.80 -26.96 -17.87
C TYR A 192 0.24 -26.88 -16.75
N THR A 193 0.93 -28.00 -16.52
CA THR A 193 1.93 -28.13 -15.45
C THR A 193 3.29 -27.63 -15.92
N GLU A 194 3.50 -26.32 -15.90
CA GLU A 194 4.71 -25.64 -16.36
C GLU A 194 4.83 -24.23 -15.76
N THR A 195 6.00 -23.61 -15.92
CA THR A 195 6.29 -22.21 -15.56
C THR A 195 6.59 -21.41 -16.83
N ILE A 196 6.02 -20.22 -16.95
CA ILE A 196 6.07 -19.40 -18.17
C ILE A 196 7.07 -18.26 -18.06
N ASP A 197 7.82 -18.02 -19.12
CA ASP A 197 8.66 -16.84 -19.33
C ASP A 197 8.44 -16.32 -20.76
N PHE A 198 7.99 -15.07 -20.87
CA PHE A 198 7.70 -14.44 -22.17
C PHE A 198 8.97 -14.09 -22.97
N GLY A 199 10.14 -14.04 -22.32
CA GLY A 199 11.43 -13.87 -22.99
C GLY A 199 11.61 -12.53 -23.72
N GLY A 200 10.92 -11.47 -23.29
CA GLY A 200 10.97 -10.14 -23.90
C GLY A 200 10.20 -10.05 -25.21
N LYS A 201 9.17 -10.89 -25.40
CA LYS A 201 8.39 -10.97 -26.64
C LYS A 201 6.99 -10.37 -26.48
N ALA A 202 6.67 -9.43 -27.37
CA ALA A 202 5.32 -8.96 -27.68
C ALA A 202 4.43 -10.14 -28.13
N ILE A 203 3.75 -10.81 -27.19
CA ILE A 203 2.88 -11.97 -27.45
C ILE A 203 1.58 -11.78 -26.68
N ALA A 204 0.46 -12.10 -27.32
CA ALA A 204 -0.82 -12.24 -26.64
C ALA A 204 -1.07 -13.72 -26.33
N LEU A 205 -0.98 -14.09 -25.05
CA LEU A 205 -1.26 -15.44 -24.56
C LEU A 205 -2.67 -15.45 -23.94
N ILE A 206 -3.59 -16.22 -24.53
CA ILE A 206 -5.02 -16.13 -24.22
C ILE A 206 -5.62 -17.53 -23.94
N GLY A 207 -6.14 -17.74 -22.73
CA GLY A 207 -6.95 -18.90 -22.35
C GLY A 207 -8.38 -18.76 -22.86
N ILE A 208 -8.64 -19.17 -24.10
CA ILE A 208 -9.88 -18.83 -24.83
C ILE A 208 -11.16 -19.52 -24.32
N ASP A 209 -11.03 -20.42 -23.34
CA ASP A 209 -12.14 -21.07 -22.65
C ASP A 209 -12.38 -20.48 -21.22
N GLY A 210 -11.64 -19.43 -20.84
CA GLY A 210 -11.78 -18.69 -19.57
C GLY A 210 -10.90 -19.22 -18.41
N PRO A 211 -10.71 -18.40 -17.35
CA PRO A 211 -9.84 -18.75 -16.22
C PRO A 211 -10.40 -19.90 -15.37
N GLU A 212 -11.71 -20.16 -15.39
CA GLU A 212 -12.32 -21.30 -14.67
C GLU A 212 -12.03 -22.67 -15.30
N GLU A 213 -11.72 -22.71 -16.59
CA GLU A 213 -11.47 -23.95 -17.34
C GLU A 213 -10.01 -24.04 -17.85
N THR A 214 -9.24 -22.95 -17.84
CA THR A 214 -7.84 -22.88 -18.28
C THR A 214 -6.91 -22.51 -17.11
N THR A 215 -5.93 -23.36 -16.80
CA THR A 215 -5.08 -23.23 -15.61
C THR A 215 -3.61 -23.46 -15.92
N ILE A 216 -2.74 -22.57 -15.43
CA ILE A 216 -1.29 -22.78 -15.37
C ILE A 216 -0.93 -23.10 -13.91
N ASP A 217 -0.30 -24.26 -13.67
CA ASP A 217 0.00 -24.79 -12.34
C ASP A 217 1.50 -25.13 -12.23
N ALA A 218 2.21 -24.46 -11.33
CA ALA A 218 3.65 -24.68 -11.15
C ALA A 218 4.03 -25.87 -10.25
N GLU A 219 3.08 -26.66 -9.73
CA GLU A 219 3.31 -27.82 -8.83
C GLU A 219 4.35 -27.54 -7.69
N GLU A 220 4.19 -26.44 -6.97
CA GLU A 220 5.11 -25.97 -5.91
C GLU A 220 6.54 -25.59 -6.41
N SER A 221 6.69 -25.03 -7.62
CA SER A 221 8.01 -24.72 -8.19
C SER A 221 8.15 -23.37 -8.92
N GLY A 222 8.62 -22.35 -8.20
CA GLY A 222 9.00 -21.04 -8.78
C GLY A 222 7.82 -20.11 -9.05
N PRO A 223 8.06 -18.94 -9.70
CA PRO A 223 6.99 -18.13 -10.28
C PRO A 223 6.25 -18.91 -11.37
N VAL A 224 4.91 -18.86 -11.36
CA VAL A 224 4.11 -19.49 -12.44
C VAL A 224 4.30 -18.74 -13.75
N VAL A 225 4.38 -17.39 -13.72
CA VAL A 225 4.63 -16.54 -14.89
C VAL A 225 5.69 -15.46 -14.60
N ARG A 226 6.55 -15.19 -15.57
CA ARG A 226 7.62 -14.18 -15.52
C ARG A 226 7.55 -13.21 -16.70
N PHE A 227 7.67 -11.92 -16.38
CA PHE A 227 7.91 -10.79 -17.28
C PHE A 227 9.15 -10.05 -16.75
N VAL A 228 10.33 -10.42 -17.24
CA VAL A 228 11.63 -10.07 -16.62
C VAL A 228 12.71 -9.74 -17.65
N HIS A 229 12.28 -9.40 -18.86
CA HIS A 229 13.12 -9.24 -20.05
C HIS A 229 12.76 -7.97 -20.85
N GLY A 230 12.02 -7.04 -20.25
CA GLY A 230 11.58 -5.79 -20.89
C GLY A 230 10.29 -5.89 -21.69
N GLU A 231 9.39 -6.81 -21.32
CA GLU A 231 8.05 -6.94 -21.91
C GLU A 231 7.21 -5.65 -21.72
N GLY A 232 6.73 -5.03 -22.80
CA GLY A 232 5.92 -3.81 -22.74
C GLY A 232 4.41 -4.07 -22.74
N ARG A 233 3.61 -3.00 -22.85
CA ARG A 233 2.12 -3.05 -22.84
C ARG A 233 1.55 -3.91 -23.97
N GLU A 234 2.31 -4.17 -25.03
CA GLU A 234 1.98 -5.08 -26.14
C GLU A 234 2.08 -6.58 -25.79
N THR A 235 2.60 -6.92 -24.61
CA THR A 235 2.63 -8.29 -24.09
C THR A 235 1.42 -8.52 -23.19
N ILE A 236 0.57 -9.50 -23.53
CA ILE A 236 -0.74 -9.71 -22.91
C ILE A 236 -0.84 -11.13 -22.34
N LEU A 237 -1.35 -11.24 -21.11
CA LEU A 237 -1.81 -12.50 -20.50
C LEU A 237 -3.30 -12.37 -20.15
N SER A 238 -4.16 -13.18 -20.80
CA SER A 238 -5.62 -13.19 -20.59
C SER A 238 -6.20 -14.59 -20.35
N GLY A 239 -7.20 -14.70 -19.47
CA GLY A 239 -8.08 -15.88 -19.40
C GLY A 239 -7.52 -17.12 -18.68
N PHE A 240 -6.68 -16.96 -17.65
CA PHE A 240 -6.07 -18.08 -16.90
C PHE A 240 -6.29 -18.02 -15.39
N THR A 241 -6.49 -19.18 -14.76
CA THR A 241 -6.08 -19.39 -13.36
C THR A 241 -4.57 -19.58 -13.30
N ILE A 242 -3.90 -18.83 -12.43
CA ILE A 242 -2.44 -18.86 -12.20
C ILE A 242 -2.21 -19.35 -10.76
N THR A 243 -1.70 -20.57 -10.61
CA THR A 243 -1.68 -21.28 -9.30
C THR A 243 -0.46 -22.18 -9.09
N GLY A 244 -0.31 -22.72 -7.88
CA GLY A 244 0.78 -23.64 -7.51
C GLY A 244 2.16 -23.00 -7.39
N GLY A 245 2.25 -21.67 -7.51
CA GLY A 245 3.48 -20.90 -7.45
C GLY A 245 4.20 -20.98 -6.11
N LYS A 246 5.53 -21.09 -6.15
CA LYS A 246 6.42 -21.15 -4.98
C LYS A 246 7.77 -20.50 -5.25
N ALA A 247 7.85 -19.18 -5.04
CA ALA A 247 9.04 -18.37 -5.26
C ALA A 247 9.54 -17.73 -3.97
N ASP A 248 10.70 -17.08 -4.00
CA ASP A 248 11.11 -16.19 -2.92
C ASP A 248 10.19 -14.95 -2.89
N SER A 249 9.99 -14.29 -4.03
CA SER A 249 9.00 -13.22 -4.25
C SER A 249 8.37 -13.38 -5.65
N GLY A 250 7.10 -12.98 -5.82
CA GLY A 250 6.35 -13.12 -7.07
C GLY A 250 6.00 -14.57 -7.40
N ALA A 251 5.29 -15.26 -6.51
CA ALA A 251 5.08 -16.70 -6.65
C ALA A 251 4.02 -17.05 -7.74
N GLY A 252 2.94 -16.28 -7.86
CA GLY A 252 2.05 -16.36 -9.02
C GLY A 252 2.69 -15.72 -10.25
N ILE A 253 2.76 -14.39 -10.25
CA ILE A 253 3.31 -13.58 -11.35
C ILE A 253 4.47 -12.71 -10.84
N ARG A 254 5.58 -12.65 -11.59
CA ARG A 254 6.73 -11.79 -11.29
C ARG A 254 7.04 -10.86 -12.46
N ILE A 255 7.04 -9.55 -12.19
CA ILE A 255 7.27 -8.46 -13.13
C ILE A 255 8.51 -7.68 -12.65
N GLU A 256 9.56 -7.63 -13.47
CA GLU A 256 10.82 -6.94 -13.17
C GLU A 256 11.28 -6.19 -14.44
N GLU A 257 11.46 -4.86 -14.36
CA GLU A 257 11.84 -4.01 -15.51
C GLU A 257 10.88 -4.15 -16.72
N ALA A 258 9.58 -4.39 -16.47
CA ALA A 258 8.57 -4.73 -17.47
C ALA A 258 7.17 -4.14 -17.14
N SER A 259 6.33 -3.96 -18.17
CA SER A 259 5.02 -3.29 -18.11
C SER A 259 3.91 -4.00 -18.93
N PRO A 260 3.66 -5.32 -18.71
CA PRO A 260 2.65 -6.08 -19.46
C PRO A 260 1.20 -5.68 -19.13
N ARG A 261 0.26 -6.12 -20.00
CA ARG A 261 -1.19 -6.14 -19.73
C ARG A 261 -1.61 -7.49 -19.13
N LEU A 262 -2.25 -7.48 -17.97
CA LEU A 262 -2.86 -8.63 -17.31
C LEU A 262 -4.39 -8.44 -17.29
N TYR A 263 -5.15 -9.36 -17.87
CA TYR A 263 -6.60 -9.23 -18.07
C TYR A 263 -7.35 -10.52 -17.72
N HIS A 264 -8.51 -10.43 -17.05
CA HIS A 264 -9.40 -11.59 -16.82
C HIS A 264 -8.67 -12.83 -16.22
N LEU A 265 -7.94 -12.63 -15.11
CA LEU A 265 -7.09 -13.65 -14.47
C LEU A 265 -7.51 -13.99 -13.04
N HIS A 266 -7.36 -15.26 -12.67
CA HIS A 266 -7.50 -15.76 -11.29
C HIS A 266 -6.12 -16.11 -10.71
N VAL A 267 -5.44 -15.17 -10.08
CA VAL A 267 -4.13 -15.40 -9.44
C VAL A 267 -4.35 -15.91 -8.02
N SER A 268 -4.24 -17.22 -7.80
CA SER A 268 -4.70 -17.82 -6.54
C SER A 268 -3.92 -19.04 -6.06
N GLY A 269 -3.83 -19.21 -4.73
CA GLY A 269 -3.17 -20.34 -4.09
C GLY A 269 -1.64 -20.36 -4.23
N ASN A 270 -1.03 -19.23 -4.58
CA ASN A 270 0.42 -19.08 -4.69
C ASN A 270 1.01 -18.63 -3.35
N TYR A 271 2.23 -19.07 -3.04
CA TYR A 271 2.87 -18.72 -1.77
C TYR A 271 4.38 -18.49 -1.87
N THR A 272 4.93 -17.61 -1.04
CA THR A 272 6.39 -17.46 -0.97
C THR A 272 7.03 -18.57 -0.15
N TRP A 273 8.28 -18.92 -0.41
CA TRP A 273 9.04 -19.85 0.44
C TRP A 273 10.56 -19.57 0.38
N HIS A 274 11.05 -18.68 1.23
CA HIS A 274 12.50 -18.47 1.42
C HIS A 274 13.02 -19.23 2.65
N PHE A 275 13.98 -20.14 2.44
CA PHE A 275 14.57 -21.00 3.49
C PHE A 275 15.98 -20.52 3.93
N ASN A 276 16.34 -19.27 3.63
CA ASN A 276 17.61 -18.67 4.01
C ASN A 276 17.36 -17.39 4.82
N ILE A 277 18.33 -16.95 5.62
CA ILE A 277 18.12 -15.88 6.61
C ILE A 277 18.92 -14.61 6.34
N ASP A 278 19.64 -14.54 5.21
CA ASP A 278 20.78 -13.63 5.04
C ASP A 278 20.67 -12.61 3.89
N GLU A 279 19.94 -12.86 2.78
CA GLU A 279 20.10 -12.03 1.54
C GLU A 279 18.84 -11.58 0.75
N GLU A 280 17.67 -12.23 0.80
CA GLU A 280 16.45 -11.76 0.07
C GLU A 280 15.19 -11.70 0.95
N SER A 281 14.25 -10.81 0.61
CA SER A 281 12.91 -10.73 1.21
C SER A 281 11.87 -11.48 0.39
N SER A 282 10.87 -12.02 1.08
CA SER A 282 9.70 -12.68 0.53
C SER A 282 8.48 -11.78 0.61
N ASN A 283 8.11 -11.21 -0.54
CA ASN A 283 7.03 -10.26 -0.71
C ASN A 283 6.24 -10.59 -2.02
N GLY A 284 4.96 -10.24 -2.10
CA GLY A 284 4.15 -10.44 -3.31
C GLY A 284 3.91 -11.90 -3.66
N ALA A 285 3.12 -12.63 -2.84
CA ALA A 285 2.85 -14.04 -3.12
C ALA A 285 2.03 -14.25 -4.40
N GLY A 286 0.95 -13.47 -4.59
CA GLY A 286 0.21 -13.47 -5.85
C GLY A 286 1.00 -12.82 -6.99
N ILE A 287 1.31 -11.53 -6.85
CA ILE A 287 1.97 -10.70 -7.87
C ILE A 287 3.12 -9.90 -7.25
N PHE A 288 4.25 -9.79 -7.94
CA PHE A 288 5.37 -8.92 -7.57
C PHE A 288 5.75 -7.99 -8.73
N VAL A 289 5.97 -6.71 -8.45
CA VAL A 289 6.39 -5.68 -9.42
C VAL A 289 7.61 -4.92 -8.90
N SER A 290 8.60 -4.70 -9.76
CA SER A 290 9.79 -3.89 -9.46
C SER A 290 10.24 -3.15 -10.73
N GLN A 291 10.31 -1.81 -10.68
CA GLN A 291 10.62 -0.97 -11.85
C GLN A 291 9.71 -1.25 -13.06
N GLY A 292 8.40 -1.35 -12.82
CA GLY A 292 7.42 -1.68 -13.87
C GLY A 292 6.16 -0.84 -13.80
N ALA A 293 5.50 -0.66 -14.95
CA ALA A 293 4.23 0.06 -15.09
C ALA A 293 3.12 -0.82 -15.70
N PRO A 294 2.79 -1.99 -15.10
CA PRO A 294 1.81 -2.92 -15.65
C PRO A 294 0.36 -2.43 -15.49
N VAL A 295 -0.50 -2.89 -16.40
CA VAL A 295 -1.95 -2.67 -16.36
C VAL A 295 -2.64 -3.97 -15.93
N LEU A 296 -3.48 -3.90 -14.90
CA LEU A 296 -4.18 -5.03 -14.29
C LEU A 296 -5.70 -4.77 -14.34
N MET A 297 -6.44 -5.55 -15.12
CA MET A 297 -7.89 -5.34 -15.33
C MET A 297 -8.69 -6.65 -15.20
N ASP A 298 -9.84 -6.61 -14.52
CA ASP A 298 -10.66 -7.79 -14.20
C ASP A 298 -9.82 -8.94 -13.58
N LEU A 299 -9.12 -8.63 -12.49
CA LEU A 299 -8.21 -9.57 -11.81
C LEU A 299 -8.79 -10.01 -10.46
N LEU A 300 -8.97 -11.32 -10.26
CA LEU A 300 -9.20 -11.93 -8.96
C LEU A 300 -7.86 -12.44 -8.40
N VAL A 301 -7.30 -11.69 -7.45
CA VAL A 301 -6.12 -12.10 -6.68
C VAL A 301 -6.60 -12.63 -5.33
N SER A 302 -6.56 -13.95 -5.10
CA SER A 302 -7.15 -14.53 -3.90
C SER A 302 -6.44 -15.72 -3.28
N ASP A 303 -6.52 -15.85 -1.95
CA ASP A 303 -5.93 -16.96 -1.19
C ASP A 303 -4.42 -17.16 -1.45
N ASN A 304 -3.68 -16.08 -1.69
CA ASN A 304 -2.20 -16.09 -1.78
C ASN A 304 -1.58 -15.76 -0.41
N GLU A 305 -0.48 -16.43 -0.05
CA GLU A 305 0.10 -16.38 1.31
C GLU A 305 1.62 -16.17 1.28
N VAL A 306 2.11 -15.14 1.95
CA VAL A 306 3.56 -14.90 2.08
C VAL A 306 4.10 -15.66 3.30
N LEU A 307 4.76 -16.80 3.11
CA LEU A 307 5.41 -17.54 4.20
C LEU A 307 6.86 -17.06 4.39
N THR A 308 7.25 -16.82 5.66
CA THR A 308 8.62 -16.42 6.04
C THR A 308 9.26 -17.43 7.00
N ASP A 309 10.49 -17.88 6.71
CA ASP A 309 11.34 -18.69 7.61
C ASP A 309 12.68 -17.98 7.90
N GLY A 310 12.71 -16.65 7.71
CA GLY A 310 13.91 -15.83 7.76
C GLY A 310 13.58 -14.35 7.98
N CYS A 311 14.53 -13.59 8.55
CA CYS A 311 14.26 -12.26 9.08
C CYS A 311 15.28 -11.23 8.63
N VAL A 312 15.07 -10.76 7.40
CA VAL A 312 15.53 -9.47 6.89
C VAL A 312 14.45 -8.42 7.24
N ALA A 313 14.79 -7.13 7.28
CA ALA A 313 13.78 -6.07 7.36
C ALA A 313 12.96 -6.00 6.06
N ASN A 314 11.73 -5.49 6.13
CA ASN A 314 10.79 -5.35 5.00
C ASN A 314 10.53 -6.70 4.30
N ASN A 315 10.11 -7.68 5.09
CA ASN A 315 9.83 -9.07 4.70
C ASN A 315 8.41 -9.45 5.12
N GLY A 316 7.70 -10.22 4.29
CA GLY A 316 6.30 -10.61 4.53
C GLY A 316 5.28 -9.73 3.78
N GLU A 317 5.70 -8.74 3.02
CA GLU A 317 4.85 -7.64 2.54
C GLU A 317 4.08 -7.99 1.25
N GLY A 318 2.84 -7.53 1.13
CA GLY A 318 2.03 -7.73 -0.08
C GLY A 318 1.56 -9.18 -0.25
N GLY A 319 0.50 -9.59 0.45
CA GLY A 319 -0.04 -10.95 0.33
C GLY A 319 -0.52 -11.26 -1.10
N GLY A 320 -1.41 -10.40 -1.62
CA GLY A 320 -1.89 -10.48 -3.00
C GLY A 320 -0.90 -9.90 -4.00
N LEU A 321 -0.47 -8.65 -3.79
CA LEU A 321 0.47 -7.94 -4.66
C LEU A 321 1.49 -7.12 -3.84
N TYR A 322 2.74 -7.07 -4.32
CA TYR A 322 3.78 -6.16 -3.83
C TYR A 322 4.39 -5.36 -4.98
N ALA A 323 4.62 -4.06 -4.79
CA ALA A 323 5.33 -3.21 -5.75
C ALA A 323 6.39 -2.31 -5.09
N ARG A 324 7.52 -2.11 -5.78
CA ARG A 324 8.64 -1.29 -5.30
C ARG A 324 9.42 -0.54 -6.39
N MET A 325 10.30 0.37 -5.96
CA MET A 325 11.37 0.98 -6.77
C MET A 325 10.84 1.71 -8.00
N GLY A 326 10.04 2.76 -7.82
CA GLY A 326 9.44 3.53 -8.91
C GLY A 326 8.50 2.69 -9.80
N SER A 327 7.74 1.75 -9.22
CA SER A 327 6.68 1.06 -9.96
C SER A 327 5.40 1.89 -9.97
N HIS A 328 4.67 1.86 -11.09
CA HIS A 328 3.46 2.66 -11.32
C HIS A 328 2.31 1.74 -11.73
N LEU A 329 1.46 1.36 -10.77
CA LEU A 329 0.42 0.37 -11.00
C LEU A 329 -0.88 1.00 -11.49
N PHE A 330 -1.51 0.41 -12.52
CA PHE A 330 -2.83 0.80 -13.00
C PHE A 330 -3.80 -0.37 -12.85
N LEU A 331 -4.72 -0.28 -11.88
CA LEU A 331 -5.64 -1.36 -11.49
C LEU A 331 -7.10 -0.96 -11.79
N TYR A 332 -7.81 -1.77 -12.56
CA TYR A 332 -9.21 -1.55 -12.98
C TYR A 332 -10.10 -2.75 -12.64
N SER A 333 -11.20 -2.52 -11.92
CA SER A 333 -12.23 -3.53 -11.60
C SER A 333 -11.67 -4.80 -10.95
N VAL A 334 -10.68 -4.65 -10.06
CA VAL A 334 -9.92 -5.75 -9.46
C VAL A 334 -10.49 -6.21 -8.11
N THR A 335 -10.38 -7.51 -7.80
CA THR A 335 -10.75 -8.10 -6.51
C THR A 335 -9.56 -8.74 -5.82
N PHE A 336 -9.19 -8.23 -4.65
CA PHE A 336 -8.23 -8.83 -3.72
C PHE A 336 -8.98 -9.49 -2.56
N GLN A 337 -8.92 -10.82 -2.43
CA GLN A 337 -9.72 -11.53 -1.42
C GLN A 337 -8.95 -12.61 -0.64
N ARG A 338 -9.03 -12.60 0.70
CA ARG A 338 -8.38 -13.58 1.61
C ARG A 338 -6.86 -13.73 1.44
N ASN A 339 -6.17 -12.75 0.86
CA ASN A 339 -4.71 -12.79 0.76
C ASN A 339 -4.06 -12.49 2.12
N HIS A 340 -2.88 -13.07 2.37
CA HIS A 340 -2.21 -13.02 3.66
C HIS A 340 -0.75 -12.54 3.52
N ALA A 341 -0.47 -11.35 4.06
CA ALA A 341 0.88 -10.86 4.29
C ALA A 341 1.50 -11.57 5.51
N GLY A 342 2.78 -11.90 5.46
CA GLY A 342 3.35 -13.01 6.22
C GLY A 342 3.41 -12.84 7.73
N ASP A 343 2.99 -13.88 8.45
CA ASP A 343 3.19 -13.99 9.90
C ASP A 343 4.70 -13.90 10.23
N ALA A 344 5.02 -13.12 11.26
CA ALA A 344 6.36 -13.00 11.79
C ALA A 344 6.80 -14.35 12.37
N PHE A 345 8.01 -14.81 12.00
CA PHE A 345 8.57 -16.05 12.50
C PHE A 345 9.96 -15.85 13.13
N TYR A 346 10.33 -16.73 14.06
CA TYR A 346 11.67 -16.84 14.65
C TYR A 346 12.31 -15.55 15.24
N LYS A 347 13.00 -14.75 14.41
CA LYS A 347 13.70 -13.49 14.79
C LYS A 347 12.89 -12.22 14.46
N CYS A 348 11.77 -12.36 13.76
CA CYS A 348 11.11 -11.25 13.08
C CYS A 348 10.30 -10.43 14.09
N THR A 349 10.62 -9.14 14.18
CA THR A 349 10.02 -8.21 15.17
C THR A 349 8.68 -7.61 14.74
N THR A 350 8.24 -7.88 13.51
CA THR A 350 7.02 -7.34 12.89
C THR A 350 6.48 -8.36 11.90
N GLY A 351 5.16 -8.52 11.84
CA GLY A 351 4.50 -9.21 10.73
C GLY A 351 4.51 -8.38 9.44
N GLY A 352 4.36 -9.06 8.31
CA GLY A 352 4.27 -8.45 6.98
C GLY A 352 3.04 -7.56 6.82
N SER A 353 3.20 -6.45 6.10
CA SER A 353 2.14 -5.45 5.91
C SER A 353 1.50 -5.53 4.53
N GLY A 354 0.27 -5.03 4.38
CA GLY A 354 -0.45 -5.04 3.09
C GLY A 354 -0.96 -6.43 2.71
N GLY A 355 -2.01 -6.91 3.36
CA GLY A 355 -2.58 -8.25 3.09
C GLY A 355 -3.02 -8.43 1.64
N GLY A 356 -3.72 -7.43 1.08
CA GLY A 356 -4.07 -7.38 -0.35
C GLY A 356 -2.92 -6.84 -1.20
N ILE A 357 -2.55 -5.56 -1.01
CA ILE A 357 -1.49 -4.85 -1.74
C ILE A 357 -0.49 -4.24 -0.74
N PHE A 358 0.80 -4.23 -1.08
CA PHE A 358 1.79 -3.36 -0.44
C PHE A 358 2.59 -2.54 -1.45
N LEU A 359 2.81 -1.26 -1.14
CA LEU A 359 3.58 -0.29 -1.93
C LEU A 359 4.77 0.24 -1.13
N HIS A 360 5.97 0.22 -1.72
CA HIS A 360 7.15 0.87 -1.14
C HIS A 360 7.88 1.68 -2.21
N ASP A 361 7.95 3.01 -2.11
CA ASP A 361 8.62 3.83 -3.13
C ASP A 361 8.03 3.55 -4.53
N SER A 362 6.71 3.75 -4.67
CA SER A 362 5.89 3.37 -5.84
C SER A 362 4.50 4.02 -5.79
N SER A 363 3.80 4.10 -6.94
CA SER A 363 2.43 4.61 -7.02
C SER A 363 1.39 3.57 -7.44
N LEU A 364 0.13 3.86 -7.10
CA LEU A 364 -1.06 3.09 -7.46
C LEU A 364 -2.18 4.03 -7.92
N PHE A 365 -2.62 3.86 -9.16
CA PHE A 365 -3.94 4.27 -9.63
C PHE A 365 -4.89 3.06 -9.54
N LEU A 366 -6.01 3.22 -8.83
CA LEU A 366 -7.00 2.17 -8.60
C LEU A 366 -8.41 2.68 -8.91
N ARG A 367 -9.08 2.03 -9.86
CA ARG A 367 -10.49 2.20 -10.20
C ARG A 367 -11.26 0.91 -9.88
N GLU A 368 -12.44 1.03 -9.29
CA GLU A 368 -13.37 -0.11 -9.05
C GLU A 368 -12.79 -1.26 -8.19
N GLY A 369 -12.00 -0.95 -7.16
CA GLY A 369 -11.30 -1.95 -6.35
C GLY A 369 -12.16 -2.62 -5.26
N THR A 370 -12.17 -3.95 -5.20
CA THR A 370 -12.80 -4.73 -4.11
C THR A 370 -11.76 -5.46 -3.25
N PHE A 371 -11.75 -5.20 -1.94
CA PHE A 371 -10.83 -5.79 -0.97
C PHE A 371 -11.62 -6.46 0.14
N GLU A 372 -11.67 -7.79 0.15
CA GLU A 372 -12.42 -8.56 1.16
C GLU A 372 -11.54 -9.55 1.96
N GLU A 373 -11.66 -9.52 3.29
CA GLU A 373 -11.11 -10.55 4.20
C GLU A 373 -9.58 -10.76 4.12
N ASN A 374 -8.82 -9.79 3.61
CA ASN A 374 -7.35 -9.86 3.55
C ASN A 374 -6.71 -9.62 4.94
N ARG A 375 -5.54 -10.24 5.18
CA ARG A 375 -4.85 -10.29 6.48
C ARG A 375 -3.43 -9.69 6.43
N GLY A 376 -3.15 -8.76 7.35
CA GLY A 376 -1.80 -8.38 7.78
C GLY A 376 -1.16 -9.41 8.73
N GLY A 377 0.16 -9.58 8.63
CA GLY A 377 0.92 -10.63 9.32
C GLY A 377 0.84 -10.56 10.84
N TYR A 378 0.60 -11.69 11.50
CA TYR A 378 0.60 -11.81 12.95
C TYR A 378 2.00 -11.68 13.53
N GLY A 379 2.09 -11.07 14.71
CA GLY A 379 3.28 -11.02 15.54
C GLY A 379 3.59 -12.37 16.22
N TYR A 380 4.86 -12.77 16.21
CA TYR A 380 5.28 -14.08 16.70
C TYR A 380 5.09 -14.26 18.21
N SER A 381 4.72 -15.47 18.67
CA SER A 381 4.53 -15.78 20.10
C SER A 381 4.93 -17.24 20.43
N GLU A 382 6.21 -17.50 20.70
CA GLU A 382 6.76 -18.87 20.70
C GLU A 382 7.95 -19.10 21.66
N PHE A 383 8.42 -20.35 21.77
CA PHE A 383 9.07 -20.89 22.98
C PHE A 383 10.61 -20.89 22.94
N SER A 384 11.27 -19.72 22.86
CA SER A 384 12.74 -19.64 23.00
C SER A 384 13.28 -18.24 23.36
N ASP A 385 14.61 -18.02 23.28
CA ASP A 385 15.34 -16.80 23.68
C ASP A 385 15.09 -15.54 22.79
N TYR A 386 13.99 -15.51 22.04
CA TYR A 386 13.63 -14.42 21.13
C TYR A 386 12.43 -13.61 21.64
N TRP A 387 12.27 -12.40 21.11
CA TRP A 387 11.20 -11.48 21.50
C TRP A 387 9.93 -11.82 20.70
N ALA A 388 8.77 -11.40 21.21
CA ALA A 388 7.56 -11.39 20.41
C ALA A 388 7.69 -10.38 19.25
N GLY A 389 6.88 -10.55 18.20
CA GLY A 389 6.79 -9.59 17.10
C GLY A 389 5.53 -8.73 17.22
N ALA A 390 5.56 -7.49 16.72
CA ALA A 390 4.36 -6.69 16.50
C ALA A 390 3.54 -7.22 15.30
N GLY A 391 2.26 -6.88 15.23
CA GLY A 391 1.43 -7.15 14.06
C GLY A 391 1.78 -6.26 12.86
N GLY A 392 1.62 -6.79 11.65
CA GLY A 392 1.78 -6.05 10.39
C GLY A 392 0.60 -5.13 10.10
N ASP A 393 0.87 -3.99 9.47
CA ASP A 393 -0.12 -2.94 9.21
C ASP A 393 -0.83 -3.15 7.85
N GLY A 394 -2.00 -2.55 7.65
CA GLY A 394 -2.69 -2.53 6.35
C GLY A 394 -3.28 -3.90 5.97
N GLY A 395 -4.46 -4.23 6.50
CA GLY A 395 -5.11 -5.51 6.19
C GLY A 395 -5.44 -5.68 4.70
N ALA A 396 -5.88 -4.60 4.03
CA ALA A 396 -6.09 -4.56 2.58
C ALA A 396 -4.90 -3.94 1.84
N ILE A 397 -4.51 -2.70 2.18
CA ILE A 397 -3.44 -1.96 1.51
C ILE A 397 -2.47 -1.41 2.57
N GLY A 398 -1.18 -1.70 2.41
CA GLY A 398 -0.10 -0.99 3.11
C GLY A 398 0.70 -0.12 2.14
N GLY A 399 1.18 1.03 2.61
CA GLY A 399 2.01 1.93 1.82
C GLY A 399 3.08 2.61 2.68
N LYS A 400 4.28 2.73 2.12
CA LYS A 400 5.38 3.50 2.70
C LYS A 400 6.11 4.28 1.62
N ASP A 401 6.25 5.59 1.83
CA ASP A 401 6.83 6.53 0.87
C ASP A 401 6.18 6.32 -0.53
N ALA A 402 4.84 6.35 -0.58
CA ALA A 402 4.03 5.86 -1.70
C ALA A 402 2.92 6.84 -2.08
N TRP A 403 2.42 6.77 -3.32
CA TRP A 403 1.34 7.60 -3.84
C TRP A 403 0.12 6.78 -4.27
N LEU A 404 -1.08 7.17 -3.86
CA LEU A 404 -2.32 6.42 -4.11
C LEU A 404 -3.45 7.35 -4.59
N LYS A 405 -3.97 7.12 -5.79
CA LYS A 405 -5.29 7.62 -6.21
C LYS A 405 -6.24 6.43 -6.27
N ILE A 406 -7.30 6.48 -5.46
CA ILE A 406 -8.30 5.42 -5.36
C ILE A 406 -9.68 6.03 -5.68
N VAL A 407 -10.36 5.50 -6.70
CA VAL A 407 -11.71 5.94 -7.10
C VAL A 407 -12.65 4.73 -7.11
N GLY A 408 -13.70 4.79 -6.30
CA GLY A 408 -14.73 3.75 -6.21
C GLY A 408 -14.19 2.41 -5.68
N ALA A 409 -13.94 2.32 -4.37
CA ALA A 409 -13.37 1.10 -3.79
C ALA A 409 -14.11 0.59 -2.54
N THR A 410 -14.32 -0.72 -2.43
CA THR A 410 -14.95 -1.38 -1.29
C THR A 410 -13.93 -2.15 -0.46
N PHE A 411 -13.73 -1.74 0.79
CA PHE A 411 -12.86 -2.37 1.77
C PHE A 411 -13.71 -3.02 2.86
N ARG A 412 -13.72 -4.35 2.93
CA ARG A 412 -14.63 -5.11 3.79
C ARG A 412 -13.94 -6.21 4.58
N ASN A 413 -14.18 -6.27 5.89
CA ASN A 413 -13.70 -7.33 6.77
C ASN A 413 -12.16 -7.56 6.73
N ASN A 414 -11.36 -6.61 6.23
CA ASN A 414 -9.90 -6.75 6.21
C ASN A 414 -9.34 -6.51 7.62
N HIS A 415 -8.26 -7.20 7.96
CA HIS A 415 -7.70 -7.18 9.31
C HIS A 415 -6.19 -6.94 9.30
N ALA A 416 -5.74 -5.93 10.03
CA ALA A 416 -4.32 -5.76 10.36
C ALA A 416 -3.89 -6.81 11.39
N GLY A 417 -2.59 -7.08 11.45
CA GLY A 417 -2.05 -8.22 12.19
C GLY A 417 -2.11 -8.06 13.70
N TRP A 418 -2.28 -9.15 14.45
CA TRP A 418 -2.29 -9.11 15.92
C TRP A 418 -0.87 -9.06 16.49
N GLY A 419 -0.69 -8.42 17.65
CA GLY A 419 0.58 -8.38 18.37
C GLY A 419 0.92 -9.70 19.07
N GLY A 420 2.19 -10.10 18.99
CA GLY A 420 2.69 -11.33 19.59
C GLY A 420 2.65 -11.27 21.12
N SER A 421 2.13 -12.31 21.76
CA SER A 421 2.04 -12.40 23.22
C SER A 421 3.29 -13.02 23.85
N GLY A 422 3.83 -12.36 24.88
CA GLY A 422 4.99 -12.84 25.62
C GLY A 422 4.67 -14.04 26.51
N ILE A 423 5.38 -15.14 26.32
CA ILE A 423 5.25 -16.34 27.16
C ILE A 423 6.44 -16.50 28.12
N THR A 424 6.30 -17.34 29.15
CA THR A 424 7.36 -17.50 30.16
C THR A 424 8.11 -18.82 30.00
N GLU A 425 9.43 -18.74 29.80
CA GLU A 425 10.33 -19.88 29.96
C GLU A 425 11.50 -19.57 30.90
N PHE A 426 12.05 -20.62 31.51
CA PHE A 426 13.20 -20.64 32.45
C PHE A 426 13.23 -19.67 33.65
N GLY A 427 12.23 -18.79 33.79
CA GLY A 427 12.10 -17.83 34.90
C GLY A 427 12.14 -16.36 34.50
N SER A 428 12.28 -16.06 33.21
CA SER A 428 12.09 -14.72 32.64
C SER A 428 10.69 -14.64 32.01
N PRO A 429 9.94 -13.54 32.19
CA PRO A 429 8.84 -13.18 31.32
C PRO A 429 9.34 -12.28 30.17
N TYR A 430 8.61 -12.29 29.05
CA TYR A 430 8.80 -11.39 27.92
C TYR A 430 7.58 -10.46 27.79
N PRO A 431 7.74 -9.26 27.21
CA PRO A 431 6.61 -8.39 26.90
C PRO A 431 5.72 -9.01 25.81
N GLY A 432 4.49 -8.51 25.70
CA GLY A 432 3.69 -8.64 24.49
C GLY A 432 3.84 -7.37 23.63
N GLU A 433 3.85 -7.53 22.32
CA GLU A 433 4.05 -6.43 21.37
C GLU A 433 2.73 -5.86 20.82
N SER A 434 2.79 -4.68 20.22
CA SER A 434 1.59 -3.98 19.73
C SER A 434 0.95 -4.64 18.50
N GLY A 435 -0.36 -4.46 18.35
CA GLY A 435 -1.10 -4.85 17.15
C GLY A 435 -0.89 -3.89 15.98
N GLY A 436 -1.03 -4.43 14.77
CA GLY A 436 -0.94 -3.70 13.50
C GLY A 436 -2.10 -2.74 13.28
N LYS A 437 -1.82 -1.66 12.58
CA LYS A 437 -2.68 -0.49 12.34
C LYS A 437 -3.33 -0.57 10.96
N GLY A 438 -4.40 0.19 10.74
CA GLY A 438 -5.05 0.30 9.43
C GLY A 438 -5.70 -1.01 8.99
N GLY A 439 -6.86 -1.34 9.55
CA GLY A 439 -7.55 -2.61 9.24
C GLY A 439 -7.84 -2.80 7.75
N ALA A 440 -8.16 -1.72 7.03
CA ALA A 440 -8.10 -1.70 5.57
C ALA A 440 -6.78 -1.08 5.08
N ILE A 441 -6.54 0.21 5.36
CA ILE A 441 -5.44 0.98 4.77
C ILE A 441 -4.49 1.47 5.87
N ALA A 442 -3.18 1.25 5.70
CA ALA A 442 -2.13 1.82 6.54
C ALA A 442 -1.04 2.51 5.71
N LEU A 443 -0.77 3.78 5.99
CA LEU A 443 0.15 4.61 5.20
C LEU A 443 1.20 5.32 6.06
N TYR A 444 2.43 5.38 5.53
CA TYR A 444 3.58 6.03 6.15
C TYR A 444 4.28 6.97 5.17
N ASN A 445 4.39 8.26 5.50
CA ASN A 445 4.94 9.32 4.64
C ASN A 445 4.37 9.26 3.20
N SER A 446 3.08 8.96 3.07
CA SER A 446 2.45 8.68 1.78
C SER A 446 1.44 9.75 1.41
N LEU A 447 1.19 9.88 0.12
CA LEU A 447 0.22 10.79 -0.47
C LEU A 447 -0.99 9.94 -0.91
N ALA A 448 -2.20 10.27 -0.47
CA ALA A 448 -3.39 9.50 -0.83
C ALA A 448 -4.63 10.37 -1.04
N SER A 449 -5.25 10.25 -2.22
CA SER A 449 -6.59 10.78 -2.53
C SER A 449 -7.55 9.60 -2.73
N ILE A 450 -8.56 9.51 -1.87
CA ILE A 450 -9.51 8.38 -1.83
C ILE A 450 -10.93 8.88 -2.06
N GLU A 451 -11.57 8.43 -3.12
CA GLU A 451 -12.85 8.92 -3.60
C GLU A 451 -13.90 7.79 -3.71
N GLN A 452 -15.14 8.10 -3.30
CA GLN A 452 -16.31 7.20 -3.40
C GLN A 452 -16.12 5.80 -2.74
N ALA A 453 -15.31 5.74 -1.67
CA ALA A 453 -14.91 4.48 -1.05
C ALA A 453 -15.80 4.02 0.13
N PHE A 454 -15.97 2.70 0.29
CA PHE A 454 -16.80 2.06 1.30
C PHE A 454 -15.97 1.18 2.24
N PHE A 455 -15.80 1.60 3.49
CA PHE A 455 -15.05 0.88 4.51
C PHE A 455 -16.01 0.24 5.52
N TYR A 456 -16.18 -1.08 5.46
CA TYR A 456 -17.12 -1.83 6.31
C TYR A 456 -16.46 -2.95 7.11
N GLY A 457 -16.58 -2.91 8.45
CA GLY A 457 -16.21 -4.05 9.30
C GLY A 457 -14.73 -4.43 9.32
N ASN A 458 -13.83 -3.52 8.93
CA ASN A 458 -12.39 -3.75 8.98
C ASN A 458 -11.87 -3.58 10.42
N GLY A 459 -10.80 -4.30 10.77
CA GLY A 459 -10.26 -4.34 12.13
C GLY A 459 -8.76 -4.08 12.19
N ALA A 460 -8.33 -3.14 13.03
CA ALA A 460 -6.92 -3.07 13.43
C ALA A 460 -6.62 -4.16 14.48
N GLY A 461 -5.37 -4.61 14.57
CA GLY A 461 -5.01 -5.78 15.36
C GLY A 461 -4.95 -5.57 16.86
N ASP A 462 -5.34 -6.58 17.64
CA ASP A 462 -5.22 -6.57 19.11
C ASP A 462 -3.75 -6.61 19.55
N GLY A 463 -3.45 -5.98 20.69
CA GLY A 463 -2.13 -5.98 21.33
C GLY A 463 -1.82 -7.30 22.07
N GLY A 464 -0.57 -7.74 21.98
CA GLY A 464 -0.06 -8.93 22.62
C GLY A 464 -0.06 -8.84 24.14
N SER A 465 -0.43 -9.94 24.81
CA SER A 465 -0.44 -10.00 26.28
C SER A 465 0.95 -10.23 26.87
N GLY A 466 1.23 -9.60 28.02
CA GLY A 466 2.53 -9.66 28.69
C GLY A 466 2.72 -10.92 29.54
N GLY A 467 3.93 -11.49 29.51
CA GLY A 467 4.26 -12.74 30.20
C GLY A 467 4.26 -12.62 31.73
N SER A 468 3.81 -13.68 32.43
CA SER A 468 3.67 -13.69 33.90
C SER A 468 4.29 -14.92 34.57
N THR A 469 5.25 -14.70 35.48
CA THR A 469 5.97 -15.80 36.17
C THR A 469 5.41 -16.10 37.55
N SER A 470 5.54 -17.36 38.00
CA SER A 470 5.15 -17.82 39.34
C SER A 470 5.99 -17.22 40.50
N ARG A 471 6.97 -16.38 40.21
CA ARG A 471 7.71 -15.57 41.21
C ARG A 471 7.22 -14.12 41.29
N GLY A 472 6.24 -13.75 40.48
CA GLY A 472 5.69 -12.40 40.46
C GLY A 472 6.42 -11.41 39.56
N ASN A 473 7.32 -11.83 38.67
CA ASN A 473 7.72 -10.94 37.57
C ASN A 473 6.63 -11.00 36.49
N SER A 474 6.12 -9.85 36.09
CA SER A 474 5.27 -9.65 34.91
C SER A 474 5.96 -8.62 34.03
N GLU A 475 6.03 -8.85 32.72
CA GLU A 475 6.44 -7.81 31.79
C GLU A 475 5.22 -7.13 31.14
N ASP A 476 5.54 -6.13 30.32
CA ASP A 476 4.62 -5.17 29.73
C ASP A 476 3.76 -5.82 28.64
N ALA A 477 2.55 -5.30 28.41
CA ALA A 477 1.68 -5.73 27.31
C ALA A 477 1.55 -4.64 26.25
N GLY A 478 1.38 -5.08 25.01
CA GLY A 478 1.42 -4.23 23.81
C GLY A 478 0.11 -3.49 23.57
N ASP A 479 0.20 -2.36 22.88
CA ASP A 479 -0.94 -1.51 22.58
C ASP A 479 -1.76 -2.07 21.40
N GLY A 480 -3.05 -1.77 21.39
CA GLY A 480 -3.93 -2.11 20.28
C GLY A 480 -3.68 -1.24 19.04
N GLY A 481 -3.80 -1.83 17.86
CA GLY A 481 -3.63 -1.16 16.57
C GLY A 481 -4.62 -0.02 16.37
N SER A 482 -4.15 1.12 15.86
CA SER A 482 -4.97 2.30 15.59
C SER A 482 -5.42 2.36 14.13
N GLY A 483 -6.55 3.03 13.85
CA GLY A 483 -7.14 3.11 12.51
C GLY A 483 -7.85 1.82 12.10
N GLY A 484 -9.07 1.60 12.59
CA GLY A 484 -9.81 0.36 12.30
C GLY A 484 -10.16 0.19 10.81
N ALA A 485 -10.45 1.29 10.10
CA ALA A 485 -10.42 1.32 8.64
C ALA A 485 -9.07 1.87 8.13
N ILE A 486 -8.73 3.11 8.51
CA ILE A 486 -7.62 3.86 7.90
C ILE A 486 -6.66 4.36 8.98
N PHE A 487 -5.37 4.13 8.78
CA PHE A 487 -4.26 4.69 9.55
C PHE A 487 -3.32 5.48 8.63
N VAL A 488 -2.97 6.72 8.99
CA VAL A 488 -1.94 7.51 8.30
C VAL A 488 -0.96 8.15 9.29
N PHE A 489 0.33 8.07 8.99
CA PHE A 489 1.40 8.76 9.70
C PHE A 489 2.31 9.48 8.71
N GLY A 490 2.37 10.82 8.75
CA GLY A 490 3.10 11.62 7.75
C GLY A 490 2.37 11.71 6.40
N GLY A 491 2.80 12.65 5.55
CA GLY A 491 2.24 12.87 4.21
C GLY A 491 0.88 13.59 4.20
N ARG A 492 0.03 13.26 3.22
CA ARG A 492 -1.26 13.91 2.95
C ARG A 492 -2.35 12.86 2.70
N LEU A 493 -3.53 13.07 3.31
CA LEU A 493 -4.72 12.25 3.12
C LEU A 493 -5.93 13.10 2.72
N GLU A 494 -6.37 12.98 1.49
CA GLU A 494 -7.70 13.40 1.06
C GLU A 494 -8.66 12.21 1.06
N ILE A 495 -9.89 12.43 1.58
CA ILE A 495 -11.02 11.53 1.39
C ILE A 495 -12.25 12.32 0.95
N VAL A 496 -12.86 11.92 -0.17
CA VAL A 496 -14.07 12.48 -0.76
C VAL A 496 -15.16 11.42 -0.87
N GLU A 497 -16.38 11.74 -0.42
CA GLU A 497 -17.61 10.94 -0.59
C GLU A 497 -17.56 9.48 -0.05
N ALA A 498 -16.70 9.21 0.92
CA ALA A 498 -16.57 7.88 1.52
C ALA A 498 -17.56 7.56 2.65
N ILE A 499 -17.87 6.27 2.82
CA ILE A 499 -18.67 5.72 3.92
C ILE A 499 -17.82 4.79 4.78
N VAL A 500 -17.65 5.11 6.07
CA VAL A 500 -16.83 4.36 7.04
C VAL A 500 -17.72 3.84 8.16
N ILE A 501 -18.10 2.56 8.13
CA ILE A 501 -19.11 1.98 9.03
C ILE A 501 -18.63 0.70 9.72
N GLY A 502 -18.78 0.65 11.04
CA GLY A 502 -18.62 -0.58 11.84
C GLY A 502 -17.19 -1.12 11.89
N ASN A 503 -16.18 -0.28 11.66
CA ASN A 503 -14.77 -0.64 11.75
C ASN A 503 -14.27 -0.50 13.21
N GLU A 504 -13.31 -1.33 13.61
CA GLU A 504 -12.85 -1.42 15.00
C GLU A 504 -11.33 -1.24 15.10
N ALA A 505 -10.86 -0.36 15.99
CA ALA A 505 -9.45 -0.29 16.36
C ALA A 505 -9.14 -1.37 17.41
N GLY A 506 -7.93 -1.94 17.36
CA GLY A 506 -7.54 -3.09 18.17
C GLY A 506 -7.49 -2.77 19.66
N SER A 507 -7.79 -3.75 20.51
CA SER A 507 -7.76 -3.61 21.96
C SER A 507 -6.37 -3.87 22.54
N GLY A 508 -6.08 -3.26 23.68
CA GLY A 508 -4.79 -3.36 24.35
C GLY A 508 -4.55 -4.72 25.02
N GLY A 509 -3.32 -5.21 24.94
CA GLY A 509 -2.90 -6.47 25.54
C GLY A 509 -3.03 -6.47 27.07
N SER A 510 -3.35 -7.64 27.63
CA SER A 510 -3.50 -7.79 29.09
C SER A 510 -2.17 -8.17 29.76
N SER A 511 -1.98 -7.75 31.01
CA SER A 511 -0.78 -8.05 31.81
C SER A 511 -1.14 -8.52 33.23
N SER A 512 -0.13 -8.76 34.07
CA SER A 512 -0.28 -9.26 35.44
C SER A 512 0.44 -8.41 36.48
N LEU A 513 0.23 -8.75 37.75
CA LEU A 513 0.72 -7.96 38.89
C LEU A 513 2.19 -8.31 39.24
N LYS A 514 3.07 -7.31 39.19
CA LYS A 514 4.53 -7.41 39.32
C LYS A 514 5.01 -7.16 40.76
N TRP A 515 5.69 -8.12 41.37
CA TRP A 515 6.26 -8.05 42.72
C TRP A 515 7.66 -7.44 42.71
N VAL A 516 7.82 -6.29 43.37
CA VAL A 516 9.12 -5.61 43.51
C VAL A 516 9.74 -5.93 44.87
N TYR A 517 10.81 -6.72 44.86
CA TYR A 517 11.54 -7.13 46.06
C TYR A 517 12.66 -6.13 46.43
N GLY A 518 12.28 -5.04 47.11
CA GLY A 518 13.22 -4.11 47.74
C GLY A 518 13.82 -4.65 49.05
N ASN A 519 14.90 -4.01 49.53
CA ASN A 519 15.51 -4.33 50.84
C ASN A 519 14.58 -4.03 52.03
N ASP A 520 13.63 -3.11 51.88
CA ASP A 520 12.61 -2.76 52.86
C ASP A 520 11.22 -3.06 52.29
N PHE A 521 10.69 -4.24 52.62
CA PHE A 521 9.37 -4.79 52.27
C PHE A 521 9.05 -4.94 50.77
N PRO A 522 8.61 -6.14 50.32
CA PRO A 522 8.16 -6.32 48.95
C PRO A 522 6.81 -5.63 48.72
N TYR A 523 6.66 -4.96 47.58
CA TYR A 523 5.44 -4.27 47.18
C TYR A 523 5.01 -4.70 45.78
N LEU A 524 3.75 -4.43 45.44
CA LEU A 524 3.15 -4.81 44.17
C LEU A 524 3.01 -3.57 43.28
N THR A 525 3.54 -3.65 42.06
CA THR A 525 3.26 -2.72 40.97
C THR A 525 2.47 -3.44 39.87
N ILE A 526 1.89 -2.69 38.95
CA ILE A 526 1.44 -3.22 37.68
C ILE A 526 2.61 -3.09 36.69
N ALA A 527 2.76 -4.02 35.75
CA ALA A 527 3.50 -3.77 34.51
C ALA A 527 2.66 -2.87 33.58
N HIS A 528 3.18 -2.47 32.42
CA HIS A 528 2.35 -1.83 31.40
C HIS A 528 1.20 -2.76 31.01
N ILE A 529 0.01 -2.19 30.89
CA ILE A 529 -1.15 -2.83 30.30
C ILE A 529 -1.36 -2.09 28.97
N GLY A 530 -1.62 -2.83 27.89
CA GLY A 530 -1.83 -2.21 26.58
C GLY A 530 -2.97 -1.19 26.60
N LYS A 531 -2.72 -0.01 26.03
CA LYS A 531 -3.72 0.99 25.69
C LYS A 531 -4.58 0.49 24.54
N GLY A 532 -5.83 0.96 24.48
CA GLY A 532 -6.70 0.69 23.33
C GLY A 532 -6.32 1.52 22.10
N GLY A 533 -6.36 0.91 20.92
CA GLY A 533 -6.08 1.56 19.64
C GLY A 533 -7.03 2.72 19.36
N HIS A 534 -6.51 3.81 18.81
CA HIS A 534 -7.23 5.06 18.56
C HIS A 534 -7.80 5.08 17.14
N GLY A 535 -8.84 5.87 16.88
CA GLY A 535 -9.42 6.01 15.53
C GLY A 535 -10.11 4.73 15.04
N GLY A 536 -11.29 4.41 15.59
CA GLY A 536 -12.04 3.21 15.19
C GLY A 536 -12.41 3.19 13.71
N GLY A 537 -12.78 4.34 13.14
CA GLY A 537 -12.82 4.55 11.69
C GLY A 537 -11.44 4.97 11.16
N ILE A 538 -11.07 6.22 11.42
CA ILE A 538 -9.89 6.88 10.86
C ILE A 538 -8.95 7.33 11.98
N TYR A 539 -7.66 7.01 11.86
CA TYR A 539 -6.57 7.59 12.65
C TYR A 539 -5.60 8.34 11.74
N VAL A 540 -5.25 9.57 12.09
CA VAL A 540 -4.16 10.31 11.42
C VAL A 540 -3.24 10.99 12.44
N ARG A 541 -1.93 10.95 12.17
CA ARG A 541 -0.91 11.67 12.94
C ARG A 541 0.10 12.36 12.03
N SER A 542 0.47 13.61 12.38
CA SER A 542 1.57 14.36 11.77
C SER A 542 1.51 14.47 10.24
N ALA A 543 0.31 14.66 9.70
CA ALA A 543 0.01 14.70 8.27
C ALA A 543 -0.98 15.86 7.96
N GLU A 544 -1.18 16.13 6.67
CA GLU A 544 -2.29 16.97 6.19
C GLU A 544 -3.53 16.12 5.90
N VAL A 545 -4.73 16.67 6.17
CA VAL A 545 -6.00 15.95 6.04
C VAL A 545 -7.09 16.83 5.41
N LEU A 546 -7.74 16.31 4.37
CA LEU A 546 -8.99 16.83 3.82
C LEU A 546 -10.07 15.74 3.87
N LEU A 547 -11.17 15.99 4.58
CA LEU A 547 -12.33 15.07 4.66
C LEU A 547 -13.60 15.78 4.18
N ARG A 548 -14.13 15.39 3.00
CA ARG A 548 -15.29 16.03 2.36
C ARG A 548 -16.41 15.04 2.06
N ASN A 549 -17.63 15.34 2.53
CA ASN A 549 -18.86 14.55 2.29
C ASN A 549 -18.93 13.14 2.94
N LEU A 550 -18.10 12.83 3.94
CA LEU A 550 -18.07 11.48 4.55
C LEU A 550 -19.29 11.16 5.46
N ILE A 551 -19.65 9.87 5.52
CA ILE A 551 -20.51 9.29 6.55
C ILE A 551 -19.70 8.32 7.40
N ILE A 552 -19.50 8.62 8.70
CA ILE A 552 -18.74 7.77 9.62
C ILE A 552 -19.61 7.36 10.81
N ALA A 553 -19.96 6.07 10.90
CA ALA A 553 -20.95 5.61 11.89
C ALA A 553 -20.74 4.20 12.43
N GLY A 554 -20.97 4.04 13.74
CA GLY A 554 -20.89 2.74 14.41
C GLY A 554 -19.46 2.16 14.55
N ASN A 555 -18.43 2.97 14.31
CA ASN A 555 -17.03 2.56 14.47
C ASN A 555 -16.59 2.66 15.93
N ARG A 556 -15.62 1.83 16.33
CA ARG A 556 -15.25 1.66 17.74
C ARG A 556 -13.74 1.76 17.95
N SER A 557 -13.28 2.60 18.88
CA SER A 557 -11.87 2.57 19.31
C SER A 557 -11.64 1.42 20.31
N GLY A 558 -10.42 0.90 20.36
CA GLY A 558 -10.11 -0.31 21.13
C GLY A 558 -10.24 -0.14 22.65
N ASP A 559 -10.52 -1.22 23.36
CA ASP A 559 -10.54 -1.21 24.82
C ASP A 559 -9.13 -1.22 25.41
N GLY A 560 -8.97 -0.66 26.62
CA GLY A 560 -7.75 -0.83 27.41
C GLY A 560 -7.66 -2.25 27.96
N GLY A 561 -6.44 -2.80 28.02
CA GLY A 561 -6.21 -4.15 28.52
C GLY A 561 -6.54 -4.33 30.01
N ASN A 562 -6.46 -5.58 30.49
CA ASN A 562 -6.80 -5.94 31.87
C ASN A 562 -5.60 -6.41 32.70
N ALA A 563 -5.71 -6.26 34.03
CA ALA A 563 -4.70 -6.67 35.01
C ALA A 563 -5.14 -7.92 35.79
N TYR A 564 -4.47 -9.06 35.57
CA TYR A 564 -4.79 -10.33 36.24
C TYR A 564 -3.81 -10.67 37.38
N GLY A 565 -4.33 -11.27 38.45
CA GLY A 565 -3.54 -11.58 39.66
C GLY A 565 -3.72 -13.02 40.13
N PHE A 566 -2.65 -13.82 40.06
CA PHE A 566 -2.61 -15.14 40.69
C PHE A 566 -2.40 -15.00 42.21
N ASN A 567 -3.20 -15.71 43.00
CA ASN A 567 -3.23 -15.61 44.47
C ASN A 567 -2.95 -16.97 45.09
N ASP A 568 -1.71 -17.16 45.53
CA ASP A 568 -1.33 -18.28 46.41
C ASP A 568 -1.49 -17.84 47.88
N ALA A 569 -2.02 -18.73 48.72
CA ALA A 569 -2.78 -18.38 49.93
C ALA A 569 -2.19 -17.32 50.89
N PHE A 570 -3.09 -16.54 51.51
CA PHE A 570 -2.90 -15.49 52.54
C PHE A 570 -2.77 -14.02 52.07
N CYS A 571 -3.79 -13.49 51.36
CA CYS A 571 -4.39 -12.20 51.75
C CYS A 571 -5.82 -12.00 51.20
N ASP A 572 -6.63 -11.24 51.94
CA ASP A 572 -8.03 -10.93 51.62
C ASP A 572 -8.20 -9.46 51.21
N THR A 573 -7.96 -9.20 49.92
CA THR A 573 -8.68 -8.17 49.14
C THR A 573 -8.58 -8.52 47.66
N GLN A 574 -9.72 -8.64 46.96
CA GLN A 574 -9.71 -8.57 45.50
C GLN A 574 -9.42 -7.13 45.07
N ARG A 575 -8.20 -6.89 44.58
CA ARG A 575 -7.83 -5.68 43.85
C ARG A 575 -7.35 -6.06 42.46
N ALA A 576 -8.30 -6.36 41.58
CA ALA A 576 -8.07 -6.00 40.19
C ALA A 576 -7.97 -4.47 40.15
N ALA A 577 -6.94 -3.95 39.50
CA ALA A 577 -7.01 -2.59 39.00
C ALA A 577 -7.95 -2.62 37.78
N SER A 578 -8.89 -1.67 37.69
CA SER A 578 -9.54 -1.37 36.42
C SER A 578 -8.48 -0.97 35.39
N GLY A 579 -8.72 -1.28 34.12
CA GLY A 579 -7.73 -1.13 33.04
C GLY A 579 -7.20 0.29 32.84
N VAL A 580 -6.19 0.38 31.98
CA VAL A 580 -5.75 1.65 31.38
C VAL A 580 -6.85 2.20 30.46
N SER A 581 -6.70 3.44 30.00
CA SER A 581 -7.62 4.05 29.03
C SER A 581 -7.68 3.24 27.72
N GLY A 582 -8.90 2.90 27.31
CA GLY A 582 -9.22 2.59 25.92
C GLY A 582 -8.95 3.77 24.99
N GLY A 583 -9.01 3.52 23.69
CA GLY A 583 -8.54 4.47 22.69
C GLY A 583 -9.43 5.69 22.52
N HIS A 584 -8.84 6.77 22.03
CA HIS A 584 -9.56 8.00 21.68
C HIS A 584 -10.12 7.94 20.25
N GLY A 585 -11.20 8.67 19.97
CA GLY A 585 -11.77 8.79 18.62
C GLY A 585 -12.38 7.48 18.10
N GLY A 586 -13.62 7.18 18.45
CA GLY A 586 -14.33 6.04 17.88
C GLY A 586 -14.55 6.20 16.37
N GLY A 587 -14.93 7.39 15.91
CA GLY A 587 -15.06 7.75 14.50
C GLY A 587 -13.72 8.18 13.90
N ILE A 588 -13.21 9.34 14.33
CA ILE A 588 -11.94 9.92 13.88
C ILE A 588 -11.05 10.25 15.09
N ALA A 589 -9.74 10.02 14.98
CA ALA A 589 -8.71 10.54 15.89
C ALA A 589 -7.58 11.25 15.13
N LEU A 590 -7.26 12.50 15.49
CA LEU A 590 -6.24 13.33 14.83
C LEU A 590 -5.17 13.81 15.84
N PHE A 591 -3.87 13.70 15.50
CA PHE A 591 -2.76 14.05 16.40
C PHE A 591 -1.68 14.87 15.69
N GLY A 592 -1.53 16.15 16.06
CA GLY A 592 -0.54 17.03 15.41
C GLY A 592 -0.78 17.19 13.90
N THR A 593 -2.05 17.18 13.50
CA THR A 593 -2.55 17.12 12.12
C THR A 593 -3.17 18.45 11.72
N ILE A 594 -2.90 18.93 10.51
CA ILE A 594 -3.66 20.05 9.90
C ILE A 594 -4.84 19.43 9.17
N ALA A 595 -6.07 19.81 9.52
CA ALA A 595 -7.28 19.13 9.04
C ALA A 595 -8.38 20.11 8.58
N THR A 596 -8.78 19.96 7.31
CA THR A 596 -9.95 20.58 6.71
C THR A 596 -11.09 19.55 6.66
N ILE A 597 -12.25 19.88 7.24
CA ILE A 597 -13.37 18.95 7.39
C ILE A 597 -14.67 19.61 6.91
N GLU A 598 -15.29 19.03 5.88
CA GLU A 598 -16.45 19.57 5.19
C GLU A 598 -17.58 18.53 5.07
N ASN A 599 -18.82 18.94 5.39
CA ASN A 599 -20.04 18.13 5.21
C ASN A 599 -19.99 16.71 5.84
N LEU A 600 -19.26 16.55 6.94
CA LEU A 600 -19.07 15.28 7.65
C LEU A 600 -20.30 14.89 8.50
N THR A 601 -20.77 13.64 8.37
CA THR A 601 -21.86 13.07 9.19
C THR A 601 -21.33 11.99 10.13
N LEU A 602 -21.32 12.28 11.44
CA LEU A 602 -20.91 11.36 12.51
C LEU A 602 -22.11 10.87 13.33
N PHE A 603 -22.23 9.56 13.59
CA PHE A 603 -23.18 9.05 14.59
C PHE A 603 -22.85 7.65 15.15
N ARG A 604 -23.12 7.45 16.44
CA ARG A 604 -22.98 6.17 17.16
C ARG A 604 -21.56 5.57 17.11
N ASN A 605 -20.54 6.39 16.91
CA ASN A 605 -19.19 5.91 17.09
C ASN A 605 -18.88 5.87 18.60
N GLU A 606 -18.20 4.81 19.06
CA GLU A 606 -18.00 4.53 20.49
C GLU A 606 -16.51 4.51 20.85
N THR A 607 -16.14 5.05 22.01
CA THR A 607 -14.81 4.82 22.56
C THR A 607 -14.73 3.55 23.39
N GLY A 608 -13.57 2.88 23.36
CA GLY A 608 -13.25 1.83 24.33
C GLY A 608 -13.22 2.35 25.77
N GLU A 609 -13.34 1.45 26.76
CA GLU A 609 -13.56 1.85 28.16
C GLU A 609 -12.45 2.78 28.69
N GLY A 610 -12.83 4.02 29.00
CA GLY A 610 -11.92 5.06 29.51
C GLY A 610 -11.32 5.99 28.46
N GLY A 611 -11.63 5.81 27.16
CA GLY A 611 -11.25 6.73 26.09
C GLY A 611 -12.24 7.88 25.89
N ASP A 612 -11.73 9.06 25.50
CA ASP A 612 -12.52 10.27 25.22
C ASP A 612 -12.78 10.48 23.71
N GLY A 613 -13.91 11.12 23.37
CA GLY A 613 -14.21 11.58 22.01
C GLY A 613 -14.81 10.53 21.08
N GLY A 614 -16.00 10.00 21.40
CA GLY A 614 -16.69 8.95 20.63
C GLY A 614 -16.75 9.19 19.11
N ASP A 615 -17.25 10.34 18.66
CA ASP A 615 -17.36 10.66 17.23
C ASP A 615 -16.06 11.26 16.64
N LEU A 616 -15.42 12.20 17.34
CA LEU A 616 -14.17 12.85 16.93
C LEU A 616 -13.30 13.15 18.15
N TYR A 617 -12.01 12.84 18.06
CA TYR A 617 -10.95 13.31 18.94
C TYR A 617 -9.88 14.05 18.15
N SER A 618 -9.32 15.12 18.72
CA SER A 618 -8.16 15.81 18.15
C SER A 618 -7.30 16.39 19.27
N ASP A 619 -5.98 16.22 19.18
CA ASP A 619 -5.02 17.05 19.92
C ASP A 619 -4.13 17.84 18.95
N CYS A 620 -3.99 19.14 19.23
CA CYS A 620 -3.22 20.11 18.46
C CYS A 620 -1.84 20.38 19.07
N LEU A 621 -1.51 19.74 20.21
CA LEU A 621 -0.20 19.81 20.85
C LEU A 621 0.39 18.41 20.95
N GLU A 622 1.73 18.34 20.98
CA GLU A 622 2.45 17.09 21.16
C GLU A 622 2.14 16.46 22.53
N ASP A 623 1.86 15.16 22.55
CA ASP A 623 1.96 14.35 23.77
C ASP A 623 3.45 14.34 24.17
N PRO A 624 3.84 14.88 25.36
CA PRO A 624 5.22 15.30 25.61
C PRO A 624 6.12 14.19 26.20
N ASP A 625 5.94 12.94 25.75
CA ASP A 625 6.71 11.74 26.14
C ASP A 625 7.74 11.35 25.05
#